data_AF-A0A7J9HU08-F1
#
_entry.id   AF-A0A7J9HU08-F1
#
_cell.length_a   1.000
_cell.length_b   1.000
_cell.length_c   1.000
_cell.angle_alpha   90.00
_cell.angle_beta   90.00
_cell.angle_gamma   90.00
#
_symmetry.space_group_name_H-M   'P 1'
#
loop_
_entity.id
_entity.type
_entity.pdbx_description
1 polymer ?
#
loop_
_entity_poly.entity_id
_entity_poly.type
_entity_poly.pdbx_seq_one_letter_code
_entity_poly.pdbx_strand_id
1 'polypeptide(L)' 'MPGMILVCYCGNLAKLNTSWSNDNLGRRFFRCKKFGSGF' A
#
# COMPACT_ATOMS: atom_id res chain seq x y z
N MET A 1 -6.48 16.20 3.43
CA MET A 1 -7.45 15.40 2.64
C MET A 1 -8.28 14.61 3.64
N PRO A 2 -9.62 14.82 3.72
CA PRO A 2 -10.45 13.97 4.57
C PRO A 2 -10.22 12.52 4.13
N GLY A 3 -9.89 11.65 5.10
CA GLY A 3 -9.21 10.38 4.87
C GLY A 3 -9.87 9.52 3.80
N MET A 4 -9.23 9.41 2.64
CA MET A 4 -9.66 8.45 1.62
C MET A 4 -9.46 7.05 2.17
N ILE A 5 -10.58 6.38 2.45
CA ILE A 5 -10.62 4.97 2.77
C ILE A 5 -10.36 4.22 1.46
N LEU A 6 -9.09 3.84 1.24
CA LEU A 6 -8.72 3.08 0.06
C LEU A 6 -8.92 1.59 0.35
N VAL A 7 -9.73 0.93 -0.48
CA VAL A 7 -10.02 -0.51 -0.36
C VAL A 7 -9.29 -1.24 -1.48
N CYS A 8 -8.63 -2.35 -1.17
CA CYS A 8 -7.97 -3.19 -2.16
C CYS A 8 -8.96 -4.11 -2.88
N TYR A 9 -8.51 -4.80 -3.94
CA TYR A 9 -9.33 -5.76 -4.68
C TYR A 9 -9.89 -6.91 -3.82
N CYS A 10 -9.31 -7.17 -2.65
CA CYS A 10 -9.82 -8.17 -1.69
C CYS A 10 -10.93 -7.62 -0.78
N GLY A 11 -11.40 -6.39 -0.98
CA GLY A 11 -12.40 -5.74 -0.11
C GLY A 11 -11.85 -5.29 1.26
N ASN A 12 -10.54 -5.34 1.47
CA ASN A 12 -9.90 -4.94 2.74
C ASN A 12 -9.29 -3.53 2.63
N LEU A 13 -9.09 -2.85 3.76
CA LEU A 13 -8.37 -1.57 3.78
C LEU A 13 -6.94 -1.73 3.24
N ALA A 14 -6.59 -0.90 2.26
CA ALA A 14 -5.25 -0.84 1.75
C ALA A 14 -4.34 -0.12 2.76
N LYS A 15 -3.16 -0.68 2.97
CA LYS A 15 -2.16 -0.12 3.89
C LYS A 15 -1.30 0.90 3.16
N LEU A 16 -1.07 2.05 3.79
CA LEU A 16 -0.07 3.00 3.32
C LEU A 16 1.33 2.47 3.64
N ASN A 17 2.16 2.33 2.62
CA ASN A 17 3.56 1.93 2.72
C ASN A 17 4.48 3.01 2.14
N THR A 18 5.74 2.95 2.55
CA THR A 18 6.82 3.79 2.03
C THR A 18 7.80 2.91 1.27
N SER A 19 8.19 3.34 0.07
CA SER A 19 9.24 2.70 -0.72
C SER A 19 10.62 3.06 -0.17
N TRP A 20 11.50 2.06 -0.09
CA TRP A 20 12.89 2.18 0.34
C TRP A 20 13.89 1.84 -0.77
N SER A 21 13.42 1.61 -2.00
CA SER A 21 14.28 1.42 -3.17
C SER A 21 14.94 2.73 -3.56
N ASN A 22 16.20 2.72 -3.99
CA ASN A 22 16.98 3.92 -4.32
C ASN A 22 16.26 4.84 -5.32
N ASP A 23 15.70 4.28 -6.40
CA ASP A 23 14.97 5.04 -7.42
C ASP A 23 13.64 5.64 -6.96
N ASN A 24 13.08 5.17 -5.84
CA ASN A 24 11.76 5.58 -5.34
C ASN A 24 11.77 5.80 -3.82
N LEU A 25 12.89 6.26 -3.26
CA LEU A 25 13.06 6.39 -1.81
C LEU A 25 12.05 7.40 -1.25
N GLY A 26 11.33 7.02 -0.20
CA GLY A 26 10.35 7.87 0.47
C GLY A 26 8.99 7.99 -0.23
N ARG A 27 8.83 7.45 -1.44
CA ARG A 27 7.53 7.47 -2.15
C ARG A 27 6.50 6.66 -1.38
N ARG A 28 5.35 7.26 -1.10
CA ARG A 28 4.22 6.62 -0.40
C ARG A 28 3.22 6.04 -1.39
N PHE A 29 2.73 4.85 -1.11
CA PHE A 29 1.74 4.16 -1.94
C PHE A 29 0.85 3.25 -1.10
N PHE A 30 -0.36 2.97 -1.59
CA PHE A 30 -1.27 2.03 -0.96
C PHE A 30 -1.03 0.63 -1.51
N ARG A 31 -0.98 -0.37 -0.61
CA ARG A 31 -0.77 -1.77 -0.97
C ARG A 31 -1.79 -2.68 -0.27
N CYS A 32 -2.24 -3.71 -0.99
CA CYS A 32 -3.00 -4.82 -0.40
C CYS A 32 -2.07 -5.69 0.47
N LYS A 33 -2.50 -6.04 1.69
CA LYS A 33 -1.74 -6.91 2.59
C LYS A 33 -1.45 -8.31 2.01
N LYS A 34 -2.38 -8.84 1.19
CA LYS A 34 -2.23 -10.15 0.53
C LYS A 34 -1.32 -10.11 -0.70
N PHE A 35 -0.97 -8.92 -1.20
CA PHE A 35 -0.12 -8.81 -2.39
C PHE A 35 1.33 -9.12 -1.99
N GLY A 36 1.90 -10.20 -2.52
CA GLY A 36 3.30 -10.60 -2.26
C GLY A 36 3.53 -11.33 -0.93
N SER A 37 2.49 -11.75 -0.21
CA SER A 37 2.65 -12.80 0.80
C SER A 37 2.77 -14.13 0.07
N GLY A 38 4.00 -14.59 -0.17
CA GLY A 38 4.30 -15.93 -0.69
C GLY A 38 4.11 -17.04 0.35
N PHE A 39 3.26 -16.81 1.37
CA PHE A 39 2.90 -17.71 2.44
C PHE A 39 1.38 -17.80 2.54
#